data_AF-A0A329QRX0-F1
#
_entry.id   AF-A0A329QRX0-F1
#
_cell.length_a   1.000
_cell.length_b   1.000
_cell.length_c   1.000
_cell.angle_alpha   90.00
_cell.angle_beta   90.00
_cell.angle_gamma   90.00
#
_symmetry.space_group_name_H-M   'P 1'
#
loop_
_entity.id
_entity.type
_entity.pdbx_description
1 polymer ?
#
loop_
_entity_poly.entity_id
_entity_poly.type
_entity_poly.pdbx_seq_one_letter_code
_entity_poly.pdbx_strand_id
1 'polypeptide(L)'
;MGSSLILRMNAEKALKALGVNAKVEHTDLSSARGMRADVIIAQGLHTEDLGGAAPVIVPISNFMDVDGLRNQLDEALRAQGWL
;
A
#
# COMPACT_ATOMS: atom_id res chain seq x y z
N MET A 1 -10.27 -7.12 -12.56
CA MET A 1 -10.12 -8.44 -11.92
C MET A 1 -8.66 -8.94 -11.93
N GLY A 2 -7.88 -8.81 -13.02
CA GLY A 2 -6.49 -9.32 -13.06
C GLY A 2 -5.40 -8.43 -12.42
N SER A 3 -5.46 -7.10 -12.60
CA SER A 3 -4.41 -6.17 -12.13
C SER A 3 -4.38 -5.98 -10.61
N SER A 4 -5.54 -5.99 -9.95
CA SER A 4 -5.63 -5.78 -8.50
C SER A 4 -5.06 -6.94 -7.67
N LEU A 5 -5.08 -8.16 -8.22
CA LEU A 5 -4.48 -9.34 -7.58
C LEU A 5 -2.96 -9.30 -7.61
N ILE A 6 -2.35 -8.87 -8.72
CA ILE A 6 -0.89 -8.77 -8.84
C ILE A 6 -0.35 -7.74 -7.84
N LEU A 7 -0.99 -6.57 -7.75
CA LEU A 7 -0.59 -5.56 -6.78
C LEU A 7 -0.65 -6.10 -5.35
N ARG A 8 -1.74 -6.79 -4.99
CA ARG A 8 -1.87 -7.44 -3.68
C ARG A 8 -0.71 -8.40 -3.41
N MET A 9 -0.44 -9.32 -4.35
CA MET A 9 0.64 -10.30 -4.18
C MET A 9 2.02 -9.63 -4.05
N ASN A 10 2.25 -8.54 -4.78
CA ASN A 10 3.50 -7.78 -4.72
C ASN A 10 3.64 -7.01 -3.39
N ALA A 11 2.55 -6.42 -2.89
CA ALA A 11 2.52 -5.79 -1.58
C ALA A 11 2.78 -6.81 -0.44
N GLU A 12 2.13 -7.98 -0.50
CA GLU A 12 2.38 -9.07 0.46
C GLU A 12 3.84 -9.53 0.44
N LYS A 13 4.44 -9.68 -0.75
CA LYS A 13 5.87 -10.02 -0.89
C LYS A 13 6.79 -8.94 -0.31
N ALA A 14 6.52 -7.67 -0.60
CA ALA A 14 7.31 -6.54 -0.12
C ALA A 14 7.27 -6.45 1.42
N LEU A 15 6.07 -6.52 2.02
CA LEU A 15 5.88 -6.50 3.47
C LEU A 15 6.56 -7.70 4.14
N LYS A 16 6.44 -8.89 3.56
CA LYS A 16 7.13 -10.09 4.05
C LYS A 16 8.65 -9.94 4.02
N ALA A 17 9.21 -9.33 2.96
CA ALA A 17 10.65 -9.07 2.87
C ALA A 17 11.15 -8.08 3.93
N LEU A 18 10.29 -7.17 4.39
CA LEU A 18 10.56 -6.25 5.51
C LEU A 18 10.35 -6.89 6.89
N GLY A 19 9.92 -8.16 6.96
CA GLY A 19 9.59 -8.83 8.22
C GLY A 19 8.26 -8.36 8.84
N VAL A 20 7.44 -7.63 8.10
CA VAL A 20 6.15 -7.10 8.57
C VAL A 20 5.07 -8.15 8.38
N ASN A 21 4.42 -8.54 9.49
CA ASN A 21 3.23 -9.39 9.44
C ASN A 21 1.99 -8.52 9.22
N ALA A 22 1.48 -8.48 7.98
CA ALA A 22 0.35 -7.65 7.59
C ALA A 22 -0.75 -8.47 6.89
N LYS A 23 -2.00 -8.03 7.08
CA LYS A 23 -3.14 -8.49 6.30
C LYS A 23 -3.34 -7.54 5.12
N VAL A 24 -3.22 -8.04 3.90
CA VAL A 24 -3.38 -7.23 2.68
C VAL A 24 -4.72 -7.57 2.02
N GLU A 25 -5.56 -6.54 1.84
CA GLU A 25 -6.79 -6.61 1.06
C GLU A 25 -6.68 -5.70 -0.16
N HIS A 26 -7.43 -6.00 -1.22
CA HIS A 26 -7.53 -5.13 -2.39
C HIS A 26 -9.00 -4.81 -2.64
N THR A 27 -9.26 -3.58 -3.03
CA THR A 27 -10.59 -3.09 -3.39
C THR A 27 -10.47 -1.92 -4.37
N ASP A 28 -11.59 -1.39 -4.84
CA ASP A 28 -11.61 -0.16 -5.62
C ASP A 28 -11.42 1.10 -4.73
N LEU A 29 -11.09 2.23 -5.35
CA LEU A 29 -10.80 3.48 -4.64
C LEU A 29 -11.98 3.97 -3.77
N SER A 30 -13.22 3.79 -4.24
CA SER A 30 -14.40 4.29 -3.53
C SER A 30 -14.67 3.47 -2.26
N SER A 31 -14.50 2.15 -2.35
CA SER A 31 -14.60 1.24 -1.22
C SER A 31 -13.46 1.46 -0.22
N ALA A 32 -12.23 1.70 -0.68
CA ALA A 32 -11.06 1.90 0.19
C ALA A 32 -11.24 3.07 1.18
N ARG A 33 -11.89 4.16 0.76
CA ARG A 33 -12.15 5.32 1.64
C ARG A 33 -13.01 4.99 2.87
N GLY A 34 -13.89 3.98 2.76
CA GLY A 34 -14.76 3.54 3.85
C GLY A 34 -14.16 2.44 4.73
N MET A 35 -13.01 1.90 4.34
CA MET A 35 -12.33 0.84 5.08
C MET A 35 -11.40 1.42 6.13
N ARG A 36 -11.20 0.66 7.22
CA ARG A 36 -10.17 0.97 8.21
C ARG A 36 -8.90 0.21 7.86
N ALA A 37 -7.86 0.94 7.50
CA ALA A 37 -6.54 0.42 7.20
C ALA A 37 -5.46 1.31 7.84
N ASP A 38 -4.34 0.70 8.23
CA ASP A 38 -3.17 1.42 8.74
C ASP A 38 -2.34 2.02 7.60
N VAL A 39 -2.32 1.32 6.45
CA VAL A 39 -1.62 1.71 5.22
C VAL A 39 -2.53 1.54 4.02
N ILE A 40 -2.61 2.55 3.17
CA ILE A 40 -3.24 2.45 1.84
C ILE A 40 -2.16 2.58 0.76
N ILE A 41 -2.16 1.64 -0.19
CA ILE A 41 -1.31 1.67 -1.38
C ILE A 41 -2.21 2.00 -2.58
N ALA A 42 -1.94 3.10 -3.27
CA ALA A 42 -2.76 3.56 -4.38
C ALA A 42 -1.92 4.20 -5.48
N GLN A 43 -2.44 4.25 -6.71
CA GLN A 43 -1.75 4.96 -7.77
C GLN A 43 -1.64 6.45 -7.43
N GLY A 44 -0.46 7.05 -7.68
CA GLY A 44 -0.13 8.42 -7.24
C GLY A 44 -1.19 9.47 -7.56
N LEU A 45 -1.83 9.36 -8.73
CA LEU A 45 -2.88 10.27 -9.22
C LEU A 45 -4.11 10.36 -8.30
N HIS A 46 -4.32 9.40 -7.41
CA HIS A 46 -5.49 9.27 -6.54
C HIS A 46 -5.16 9.36 -5.05
N THR A 47 -3.97 9.81 -4.68
CA THR A 47 -3.57 9.88 -3.26
C THR A 47 -4.17 11.05 -2.50
N GLU A 48 -4.38 12.20 -3.14
CA GLU A 48 -5.06 13.36 -2.56
C GLU A 48 -6.52 13.01 -2.18
N ASP A 49 -7.14 12.23 -3.05
CA ASP A 49 -8.47 11.64 -2.90
C ASP A 49 -8.61 10.72 -1.67
N LEU A 50 -7.48 10.23 -1.14
CA LEU A 50 -7.41 9.33 0.01
C LEU A 50 -6.96 10.04 1.30
N GLY A 51 -6.78 11.36 1.27
CA GLY A 51 -6.35 12.14 2.43
C GLY A 51 -7.20 11.86 3.67
N GLY A 52 -6.57 11.35 4.73
CA GLY A 52 -7.22 11.01 5.99
C GLY A 52 -7.92 9.64 6.02
N ALA A 53 -7.90 8.86 4.93
CA ALA A 53 -8.46 7.50 4.91
C ALA A 53 -7.59 6.47 5.65
N ALA A 54 -6.30 6.74 5.79
CA ALA A 54 -5.37 5.95 6.60
C ALA A 54 -4.24 6.84 7.16
N PRO A 55 -3.59 6.42 8.26
CA PRO A 55 -2.40 7.09 8.78
C PRO A 55 -1.25 7.17 7.77
N VAL A 56 -1.10 6.15 6.93
CA VAL A 56 -0.04 6.08 5.90
C VAL A 56 -0.67 5.86 4.53
N ILE A 57 -0.28 6.67 3.56
CA ILE A 57 -0.67 6.53 2.16
C ILE A 57 0.60 6.44 1.32
N VAL A 58 0.76 5.33 0.61
CA VAL A 58 1.93 5.04 -0.23
C VAL A 58 1.54 5.16 -1.71
N PRO A 59 2.04 6.20 -2.43
CA PRO A 59 1.79 6.36 -3.85
C PRO A 59 2.65 5.41 -4.68
N ILE A 60 2.03 4.61 -5.55
CA ILE A 60 2.73 3.78 -6.53
C ILE A 60 2.55 4.33 -7.94
N SER A 61 3.62 4.28 -8.75
CA SER A 61 3.58 4.56 -10.19
C SER A 61 3.58 3.30 -11.04
N ASN A 62 4.16 2.21 -10.53
CA ASN A 62 4.24 0.91 -11.19
C ASN A 62 3.99 -0.25 -10.20
N PHE A 63 2.84 -0.92 -10.31
CA PHE A 63 2.48 -2.05 -9.44
C PHE A 63 3.29 -3.34 -9.71
N MET A 64 4.05 -3.39 -10.80
CA MET A 64 4.96 -4.51 -11.10
C MET A 64 6.33 -4.36 -10.42
N ASP A 65 6.67 -3.16 -9.94
CA ASP A 65 7.94 -2.87 -9.27
C ASP A 65 7.87 -3.19 -7.77
N VAL A 66 8.20 -4.43 -7.43
CA VAL A 66 8.17 -4.91 -6.04
C VAL A 66 9.25 -4.23 -5.19
N ASP A 67 10.43 -3.96 -5.78
CA ASP A 67 11.55 -3.35 -5.06
C ASP A 67 11.26 -1.87 -4.77
N GLY A 68 10.70 -1.14 -5.74
CA GLY A 68 10.21 0.22 -5.54
C GLY A 68 9.13 0.29 -4.46
N LEU A 69 8.12 -0.59 -4.52
CA LEU A 69 7.08 -0.67 -3.50
C LEU A 69 7.65 -0.99 -2.12
N ARG A 70 8.60 -1.94 -2.02
CA ARG A 70 9.25 -2.29 -0.76
C ARG A 70 9.98 -1.10 -0.15
N ASN A 71 10.75 -0.37 -0.95
CA ASN A 71 11.52 0.78 -0.44
C ASN A 71 10.60 1.89 0.06
N GLN A 72 9.51 2.18 -0.65
CA GLN A 72 8.51 3.15 -0.20
C GLN A 72 7.80 2.72 1.09
N LEU A 73 7.47 1.42 1.21
CA LEU A 73 6.90 0.88 2.44
C LEU A 73 7.88 0.95 3.61
N ASP A 74 9.15 0.60 3.42
CA ASP A 74 10.18 0.71 4.47
C ASP A 74 10.29 2.15 4.98
N GLU A 75 10.44 3.12 4.07
CA GLU A 75 10.54 4.54 4.42
C GLU A 75 9.29 5.03 5.18
N ALA A 76 8.10 4.72 4.67
CA ALA A 76 6.84 5.17 5.26
C ALA A 76 6.59 4.54 6.64
N LEU A 77 6.88 3.25 6.80
CA LEU A 77 6.69 2.54 8.06
C LEU A 77 7.69 2.99 9.13
N ARG A 78 8.96 3.23 8.75
CA ARG A 78 9.98 3.80 9.66
C ARG A 78 9.64 5.22 10.09
N ALA A 79 9.11 6.04 9.19
CA ALA A 79 8.67 7.40 9.53
C ALA A 79 7.55 7.41 10.59
N GLN A 80 6.73 6.36 10.66
CA GLN A 80 5.73 6.16 11.71
C GLN A 80 6.28 5.44 12.97
N GLY A 81 7.52 4.95 12.93
CA GLY A 81 8.11 4.13 14.01
C GLY A 81 7.53 2.71 14.10
N TRP A 82 7.00 2.18 13.00
CA TRP A 82 6.45 0.81 12.94
C TRP A 82 7.50 -0.24 12.56
N LEU A 83 8.72 0.19 12.21
CA LEU A 83 9.91 -0.60 11.87
C LEU A 83 11.16 0.02 12.51
#